data_AF-A0A653T0X6-F1
#
_entry.id   AF-A0A653T0X6-F1
#
_cell.length_a   1.000
_cell.length_b   1.000
_cell.length_c   1.000
_cell.angle_alpha   90.00
_cell.angle_beta   90.00
_cell.angle_gamma   90.00
#
_symmetry.space_group_name_H-M   'P 1'
#
loop_
_entity.id
_entity.type
_entity.pdbx_description
1 polymer ?
#
loop_
_entity_poly.entity_id
_entity_poly.type
_entity_poly.pdbx_seq_one_letter_code
_entity_poly.pdbx_strand_id
1 'polypeptide(L)'
;MNKKNNTFLDFATLISICGIALYILGWLYWNYFFKNLNISLSFFDLSFDKVISTTWPFIILSVMGFIPIFVQITGEEIKSWDIMTAVFIVVNGLLLSLFYLLKFDYYLWIFISTSSIYFIVRYFMLRKKVRLYFISVQSIKYVFLITIYVFGIFLYGYTGKKDALSLIENYQEDCRIVLKNKDEITGKFIIHNGNKIFIISELYNCKKEVVIINDDEILQFITTLK
;
A
#
# COMPACT_ATOMS: atom_id res chain seq x y z
N MET A 1 -13.62 -6.61 36.98
CA MET A 1 -13.17 -7.14 35.67
C MET A 1 -11.80 -6.58 35.36
N ASN A 2 -10.81 -7.43 35.12
CA ASN A 2 -9.39 -7.07 35.02
C ASN A 2 -9.13 -6.15 33.82
N LYS A 3 -8.66 -4.91 34.09
CA LYS A 3 -8.26 -3.90 33.08
C LYS A 3 -7.38 -4.51 31.96
N LYS A 4 -6.46 -5.42 32.33
CA LYS A 4 -5.58 -6.16 31.41
C LYS A 4 -6.31 -7.05 30.38
N ASN A 5 -7.40 -7.70 30.76
CA ASN A 5 -8.14 -8.59 29.84
C ASN A 5 -8.88 -7.78 28.76
N ASN A 6 -9.39 -6.59 29.10
CA ASN A 6 -10.03 -5.71 28.12
C ASN A 6 -9.00 -5.13 27.14
N THR A 7 -7.81 -4.73 27.61
CA THR A 7 -6.76 -4.18 26.73
C THR A 7 -6.29 -5.18 25.67
N PHE A 8 -6.16 -6.46 26.03
CA PHE A 8 -5.75 -7.51 25.07
C PHE A 8 -6.82 -7.76 24.00
N LEU A 9 -8.09 -7.81 24.41
CA LEU A 9 -9.24 -7.96 23.50
C LEU A 9 -9.38 -6.78 22.55
N ASP A 10 -9.16 -5.56 23.04
CA ASP A 10 -9.15 -4.34 22.22
C ASP A 10 -7.99 -4.35 21.20
N PHE A 11 -6.86 -4.93 21.57
CA PHE A 11 -5.68 -5.02 20.69
C PHE A 11 -5.86 -6.04 19.58
N ALA A 12 -6.35 -7.23 19.91
CA ALA A 12 -6.68 -8.25 18.91
C ALA A 12 -7.72 -7.73 17.91
N THR A 13 -8.73 -7.00 18.40
CA THR A 13 -9.75 -6.34 17.57
C THR A 13 -9.14 -5.30 16.64
N LEU A 14 -8.23 -4.46 17.15
CA LEU A 14 -7.53 -3.46 16.36
C LEU A 14 -6.69 -4.11 15.25
N ILE A 15 -5.87 -5.10 15.59
CA ILE A 15 -5.04 -5.84 14.62
C ILE A 15 -5.91 -6.46 13.54
N SER A 16 -7.03 -7.05 13.93
CA SER A 16 -7.97 -7.70 13.00
C SER A 16 -8.58 -6.70 12.04
N ILE A 17 -9.07 -5.55 12.53
CA ILE A 17 -9.62 -4.48 11.71
C ILE A 17 -8.57 -3.93 10.74
N CYS A 18 -7.34 -3.69 11.22
CA CYS A 18 -6.24 -3.22 10.38
C CYS A 18 -5.86 -4.26 9.32
N GLY A 19 -5.81 -5.55 9.68
CA GLY A 19 -5.54 -6.64 8.74
C GLY A 19 -6.60 -6.73 7.64
N ILE A 20 -7.88 -6.63 8.00
CA ILE A 20 -9.00 -6.57 7.05
C ILE A 20 -8.88 -5.33 6.15
N ALA A 21 -8.57 -4.17 6.72
CA ALA A 21 -8.39 -2.94 5.97
C ALA A 21 -7.28 -3.06 4.93
N LEU A 22 -6.11 -3.55 5.33
CA LEU A 22 -4.97 -3.80 4.45
C LEU A 22 -5.33 -4.79 3.34
N TYR A 23 -6.03 -5.88 3.69
CA TYR A 23 -6.52 -6.84 2.71
C TYR A 23 -7.41 -6.19 1.65
N ILE A 24 -8.39 -5.38 2.07
CA ILE A 24 -9.29 -4.65 1.16
C ILE A 24 -8.50 -3.69 0.26
N LEU A 25 -7.51 -2.98 0.80
CA LEU A 25 -6.69 -2.05 0.03
C LEU A 25 -5.84 -2.76 -1.02
N GLY A 26 -5.23 -3.89 -0.68
CA GLY A 26 -4.44 -4.67 -1.63
C GLY A 26 -5.33 -5.32 -2.69
N TRP A 27 -6.53 -5.76 -2.30
CA TRP A 27 -7.54 -6.23 -3.26
C TRP A 27 -7.95 -5.12 -4.24
N LEU A 28 -8.18 -3.90 -3.74
CA LEU A 28 -8.47 -2.74 -4.59
C LEU A 28 -7.35 -2.48 -5.59
N TYR A 29 -6.09 -2.45 -5.14
CA TYR A 29 -4.94 -2.29 -6.02
C TYR A 29 -4.97 -3.28 -7.18
N TRP A 30 -5.05 -4.58 -6.87
CA TRP A 30 -5.01 -5.63 -7.87
C TRP A 30 -6.23 -5.62 -8.79
N ASN A 31 -7.41 -5.28 -8.26
CA ASN A 31 -8.60 -5.07 -9.07
C ASN A 31 -8.41 -3.98 -10.11
N TYR A 32 -7.92 -2.80 -9.72
CA TYR A 32 -7.63 -1.73 -10.66
C TYR A 32 -6.51 -2.11 -11.64
N PHE A 33 -5.46 -2.78 -11.17
CA PHE A 33 -4.37 -3.26 -12.01
C PHE A 33 -4.86 -4.20 -13.12
N PHE A 34 -5.55 -5.29 -12.76
CA PHE A 34 -6.04 -6.27 -13.73
C PHE A 34 -7.13 -5.73 -14.63
N LYS A 35 -8.04 -4.90 -14.11
CA LYS A 35 -9.08 -4.24 -14.91
C LYS A 35 -8.49 -3.40 -16.03
N ASN A 36 -7.39 -2.67 -15.78
CA ASN A 36 -6.73 -1.86 -16.81
C ASN A 36 -5.89 -2.69 -17.79
N LEU A 37 -5.60 -3.96 -17.46
CA LEU A 37 -5.00 -4.94 -18.36
C LEU A 37 -6.04 -5.79 -19.11
N ASN A 38 -7.34 -5.52 -18.95
CA ASN A 38 -8.44 -6.33 -19.47
C ASN A 38 -8.41 -7.81 -19.03
N ILE A 39 -7.86 -8.09 -17.84
CA ILE A 39 -7.83 -9.43 -17.25
C ILE A 39 -9.07 -9.57 -16.35
N SER A 40 -9.87 -10.62 -16.56
CA SER A 40 -10.99 -10.92 -15.66
C SER A 40 -10.49 -11.36 -14.28
N LEU A 41 -11.07 -10.77 -13.23
CA LEU A 41 -10.79 -11.16 -11.84
C LEU A 41 -11.13 -12.62 -11.54
N SER A 42 -12.01 -13.25 -12.32
CA SER A 42 -12.34 -14.67 -12.19
C SER A 42 -11.14 -15.61 -12.41
N PHE A 43 -10.05 -15.11 -13.01
CA PHE A 43 -8.83 -15.88 -13.20
C PHE A 43 -7.85 -15.80 -12.02
N PHE A 44 -8.22 -15.09 -10.95
CA PHE A 44 -7.29 -14.71 -9.90
C PHE A 44 -7.77 -15.09 -8.50
N ASP A 45 -7.19 -16.17 -7.95
CA ASP A 45 -7.09 -16.37 -6.50
C ASP A 45 -5.86 -15.62 -5.99
N LEU A 46 -6.06 -14.42 -5.47
CA LEU A 46 -4.98 -13.64 -4.86
C LEU A 46 -4.60 -14.29 -3.53
N SER A 47 -3.38 -14.84 -3.46
CA SER A 47 -2.84 -15.27 -2.18
C SER A 47 -2.72 -14.08 -1.23
N PHE A 48 -3.01 -14.33 0.05
CA PHE A 48 -2.91 -13.33 1.11
C PHE A 48 -1.54 -12.63 1.13
N ASP A 49 -0.46 -13.39 0.89
CA ASP A 49 0.90 -12.87 0.86
C ASP A 49 1.10 -11.81 -0.22
N LYS A 50 0.52 -11.99 -1.41
CA LYS A 50 0.59 -11.00 -2.52
C LYS A 50 -0.22 -9.74 -2.22
N VAL A 51 -1.29 -9.85 -1.44
CA VAL A 51 -2.10 -8.71 -1.00
C VAL A 51 -1.35 -7.90 0.06
N ILE A 52 -0.66 -8.57 0.98
CA ILE A 52 0.16 -7.91 2.01
C ILE A 52 1.41 -7.27 1.39
N SER A 53 2.08 -7.95 0.47
CA SER A 53 3.32 -7.44 -0.14
C SER A 53 3.11 -6.15 -0.93
N THR A 54 1.89 -5.85 -1.39
CA THR A 54 1.56 -4.57 -2.04
C THR A 54 1.08 -3.51 -1.06
N THR A 55 0.72 -3.89 0.17
CA THR A 55 0.12 -2.99 1.17
C THR A 55 1.03 -2.60 2.33
N TRP A 56 2.24 -3.17 2.41
CA TRP A 56 3.21 -2.88 3.47
C TRP A 56 3.57 -1.39 3.69
N PRO A 57 3.63 -0.50 2.67
CA PRO A 57 3.93 0.91 2.90
C PRO A 57 2.82 1.61 3.71
N PHE A 58 1.60 1.07 3.64
CA PHE A 58 0.44 1.52 4.40
C PHE A 58 0.41 0.94 5.82
N ILE A 59 1.10 -0.19 6.06
CA ILE A 59 1.32 -0.74 7.40
C ILE A 59 2.15 0.23 8.23
N ILE A 60 3.20 0.84 7.66
CA ILE A 60 4.00 1.84 8.37
C ILE A 60 3.15 3.04 8.79
N LEU A 61 2.31 3.56 7.88
CA LEU A 61 1.39 4.66 8.17
C LEU A 61 0.44 4.32 9.32
N SER A 62 -0.10 3.10 9.29
CA SER A 62 -0.98 2.57 10.33
C SER A 62 -0.24 2.47 11.66
N VAL A 63 0.96 1.89 11.69
CA VAL A 63 1.80 1.75 12.90
C VAL A 63 2.14 3.13 13.49
N MET A 64 2.51 4.11 12.67
CA MET A 64 2.78 5.49 13.11
C MET A 64 1.55 6.15 13.74
N GLY A 65 0.37 5.95 13.16
CA GLY A 65 -0.90 6.43 13.74
C GLY A 65 -1.30 5.75 15.05
N PHE A 66 -0.75 4.55 15.31
CA PHE A 66 -1.01 3.77 16.52
C PHE A 66 0.06 3.88 17.60
N ILE A 67 1.15 4.62 17.40
CA ILE A 67 2.12 4.96 18.46
C ILE A 67 1.43 5.49 19.73
N PRO A 68 0.43 6.38 19.67
CA PRO A 68 -0.32 6.80 20.86
C PRO A 68 -0.96 5.64 21.64
N ILE A 69 -1.44 4.61 20.93
CA ILE A 69 -2.04 3.41 21.52
C ILE A 69 -0.97 2.53 22.15
N PHE A 70 0.18 2.36 21.48
CA PHE A 70 1.32 1.61 22.04
C PHE A 70 1.83 2.24 23.35
N VAL A 71 1.90 3.57 23.42
CA VAL A 71 2.32 4.26 24.64
C VAL A 71 1.28 4.17 25.77
N GLN A 72 -0.02 4.10 25.44
CA GLN A 72 -1.05 3.78 26.45
C GLN A 72 -0.89 2.37 27.04
N ILE A 73 -0.33 1.42 26.29
CA ILE A 73 -0.12 0.02 26.73
C ILE A 73 1.08 -0.10 27.67
N THR A 74 2.09 0.76 27.54
CA THR A 74 3.25 0.78 28.45
C THR A 74 2.92 1.31 29.86
N GLY A 75 1.65 1.62 30.15
CA GLY A 75 1.17 1.98 31.48
C GLY A 75 1.10 3.48 31.75
N GLU A 76 1.54 4.32 30.82
CA GLU A 76 1.30 5.76 30.88
C GLU A 76 -0.08 6.07 30.29
N GLU A 77 -1.04 6.47 31.14
CA GLU A 77 -2.35 6.94 30.66
C GLU A 77 -2.20 8.27 29.92
N ILE A 78 -1.80 8.24 28.65
CA ILE A 78 -1.88 9.42 27.81
C ILE A 78 -3.34 9.65 27.45
N LYS A 79 -3.99 10.57 28.16
CA LYS A 79 -5.41 10.92 27.94
C LYS A 79 -5.62 11.84 26.73
N SER A 80 -4.59 12.60 26.37
CA SER A 80 -4.67 13.59 25.29
C SER A 80 -3.32 13.85 24.66
N TRP A 81 -3.34 14.17 23.37
CA TRP A 81 -2.17 14.58 22.60
C TRP A 81 -2.30 16.03 22.15
N ASP A 82 -1.15 16.68 21.97
CA ASP A 82 -1.06 18.00 21.34
C ASP A 82 -1.58 17.92 19.89
N ILE A 83 -2.55 18.77 19.56
CA ILE A 83 -3.22 18.77 18.24
C ILE A 83 -2.21 18.94 17.10
N MET A 84 -1.23 19.85 17.26
CA MET A 84 -0.23 20.06 16.20
C MET A 84 0.62 18.82 15.96
N THR A 85 0.96 18.09 17.01
CA THR A 85 1.71 16.83 16.92
C THR A 85 0.89 15.74 16.24
N ALA A 86 -0.39 15.63 16.57
CA ALA A 86 -1.29 14.68 15.90
C ALA A 86 -1.43 14.99 14.41
N VAL A 87 -1.69 16.26 14.05
CA VAL A 87 -1.78 16.72 12.66
C VAL A 87 -0.46 16.50 11.92
N PHE A 88 0.67 16.82 12.56
CA PHE A 88 1.99 16.62 11.99
C PHE A 88 2.22 15.18 11.55
N ILE A 89 1.91 14.21 12.43
CA ILE A 89 2.08 12.78 12.14
C ILE A 89 1.16 12.34 11.01
N VAL A 90 -0.12 12.75 11.01
CA VAL A 90 -1.05 12.41 9.92
C VAL A 90 -0.51 12.93 8.58
N VAL A 91 -0.19 14.21 8.51
CA VAL A 91 0.25 14.87 7.26
C VAL A 91 1.56 14.28 6.76
N ASN A 92 2.56 14.11 7.63
CA ASN A 92 3.85 13.59 7.23
C ASN A 92 3.81 12.11 6.90
N GLY A 93 2.97 11.33 7.60
CA GLY A 93 2.68 9.97 7.21
C GLY A 93 2.13 9.90 5.78
N LEU A 94 1.11 10.70 5.48
CA LEU A 94 0.50 10.74 4.13
C LEU A 94 1.52 11.13 3.05
N LEU A 95 2.35 12.14 3.32
CA LEU A 95 3.41 12.56 2.39
C LEU A 95 4.45 11.45 2.15
N LEU A 96 4.83 10.71 3.19
CA LEU A 96 5.75 9.58 3.08
C LEU A 96 5.13 8.45 2.24
N SER A 97 3.84 8.12 2.47
CA SER A 97 3.13 7.12 1.66
C SER A 97 2.99 7.56 0.19
N LEU A 98 2.73 8.84 -0.06
CA LEU A 98 2.70 9.41 -1.42
C LEU A 98 4.07 9.32 -2.09
N PHE A 99 5.13 9.70 -1.39
CA PHE A 99 6.49 9.58 -1.90
C PHE A 99 6.81 8.14 -2.28
N TYR A 100 6.55 7.19 -1.38
CA TYR A 100 6.84 5.77 -1.61
C TYR A 100 6.04 5.20 -2.79
N LEU A 101 4.73 5.43 -2.83
CA LEU A 101 3.84 4.81 -3.82
C LEU A 101 3.91 5.51 -5.19
N LEU A 102 4.09 6.84 -5.21
CA LEU A 102 4.13 7.58 -6.48
C LEU A 102 5.55 7.75 -7.02
N LYS A 103 6.57 7.56 -6.18
CA LYS A 103 8.00 7.74 -6.49
C LYS A 103 8.31 9.13 -7.05
N PHE A 104 7.56 10.15 -6.59
CA PHE A 104 7.80 11.54 -6.97
C PHE A 104 8.57 12.24 -5.86
N ASP A 105 9.82 12.63 -6.15
CA ASP A 105 10.74 13.30 -5.22
C ASP A 105 10.13 14.59 -4.63
N TYR A 106 9.20 15.22 -5.34
CA TYR A 106 8.44 16.37 -4.86
C TYR A 106 7.82 16.13 -3.47
N TYR A 107 7.22 14.96 -3.22
CA TYR A 107 6.60 14.66 -1.92
C TYR A 107 7.64 14.48 -0.80
N LEU A 108 8.83 13.98 -1.12
CA LEU A 108 9.94 13.90 -0.16
C LEU A 108 10.39 15.29 0.26
N TRP A 109 10.53 16.22 -0.69
CA TRP A 109 10.91 17.60 -0.37
C TRP A 109 9.85 18.33 0.44
N ILE A 110 8.55 18.10 0.19
CA ILE A 110 7.47 18.62 1.03
C ILE A 110 7.55 18.02 2.45
N PHE A 111 7.76 16.71 2.57
CA PHE A 111 7.94 16.04 3.86
C PHE A 111 9.10 16.65 4.66
N ILE A 112 10.27 16.81 4.05
CA ILE A 112 11.45 17.42 4.69
C ILE A 112 11.15 18.85 5.12
N SER A 113 10.49 19.64 4.26
CA SER A 113 10.16 21.04 4.53
C SER A 113 9.17 21.18 5.69
N THR A 114 8.08 20.41 5.66
CA THR A 114 7.05 20.43 6.70
C THR A 114 7.57 19.89 8.04
N SER A 115 8.42 18.86 8.01
CA SER A 115 9.18 18.38 9.18
C SER A 115 10.06 19.46 9.78
N SER A 116 10.86 20.14 8.96
CA SER A 116 11.75 21.21 9.41
C SER A 116 10.96 22.36 10.04
N ILE A 117 9.87 22.80 9.39
CA ILE A 117 8.98 23.86 9.91
C ILE A 117 8.37 23.44 11.24
N TYR A 118 7.86 22.21 11.35
CA TYR A 118 7.27 21.70 12.59
C TYR A 118 8.28 21.75 13.75
N PHE A 119 9.50 21.27 13.55
CA PHE A 119 10.55 21.29 14.58
C PHE A 119 10.92 22.73 14.99
N ILE A 120 11.04 23.65 14.02
CA ILE A 120 11.32 25.06 14.30
C ILE A 120 10.19 25.68 15.14
N VAL A 121 8.94 25.53 14.71
CA VAL A 121 7.77 26.04 15.43
C VAL A 121 7.70 25.45 16.83
N ARG A 122 7.91 24.14 16.96
CA ARG A 122 7.86 23.45 18.25
C ARG A 122 8.94 23.93 19.21
N TYR A 123 10.17 24.11 18.71
CA TYR A 123 11.27 24.68 19.48
C TYR A 123 10.92 26.07 20.05
N PHE A 124 10.36 26.96 19.23
CA PHE A 124 9.97 28.30 19.68
C PHE A 124 8.80 28.27 20.67
N MET A 125 7.81 27.42 20.46
CA MET A 125 6.67 27.27 21.39
C MET A 125 7.11 26.80 22.77
N LEU A 126 8.01 25.82 22.84
CA LEU A 126 8.57 25.32 24.10
C LEU A 126 9.34 26.42 24.82
N ARG A 127 10.17 27.20 24.10
CA ARG A 127 10.94 28.31 24.68
C ARG A 127 10.04 29.44 25.20
N LYS A 128 8.97 29.78 24.48
CA LYS A 128 8.04 30.86 24.86
C LYS A 128 6.91 30.41 25.79
N LYS A 129 6.90 29.14 26.23
CA LYS A 129 5.84 28.55 27.08
C LYS A 129 4.43 28.81 26.52
N VAL A 130 4.27 28.70 25.19
CA VAL A 130 2.96 28.89 24.54
C VAL A 130 2.02 27.77 24.98
N ARG A 131 0.77 28.11 25.29
CA ARG A 131 -0.25 27.11 25.63
C ARG A 131 -0.51 26.19 24.44
N LEU A 132 -0.50 24.89 24.72
CA LEU A 132 -0.79 23.84 23.75
C LEU A 132 -2.27 23.47 23.82
N TYR A 133 -2.87 23.19 22.66
CA TYR A 133 -4.22 22.65 22.60
C TYR A 133 -4.15 21.13 22.48
N PHE A 134 -5.00 20.49 23.27
CA PHE A 134 -5.01 19.04 23.41
C PHE A 134 -6.30 18.46 22.84
N ILE A 135 -6.19 17.32 22.19
CA ILE A 135 -7.31 16.52 21.69
C ILE A 135 -7.27 15.14 22.35
N SER A 136 -8.45 14.56 22.58
CA SER A 136 -8.55 13.22 23.16
C SER A 136 -7.92 12.18 22.23
N VAL A 137 -7.26 11.17 22.81
CA VAL A 137 -6.67 10.08 22.01
C VAL A 137 -7.73 9.30 21.24
N GLN A 138 -8.94 9.18 21.79
CA GLN A 138 -10.06 8.52 21.12
C GLN A 138 -10.47 9.24 19.84
N SER A 139 -10.56 10.57 19.86
CA SER A 139 -10.86 11.37 18.66
C SER A 139 -9.76 11.22 17.60
N ILE A 140 -8.48 11.25 18.02
CA ILE A 140 -7.35 11.07 17.12
C ILE A 140 -7.40 9.71 16.44
N LYS A 141 -7.68 8.63 17.20
CA LYS A 141 -7.81 7.28 16.66
C LYS A 141 -8.84 7.21 15.53
N TYR A 142 -10.01 7.81 15.72
CA TYR A 142 -11.04 7.80 14.68
C TYR A 142 -10.65 8.64 13.46
N VAL A 143 -10.04 9.81 13.66
CA VAL A 143 -9.54 10.63 12.55
C VAL A 143 -8.50 9.86 11.75
N PHE A 144 -7.53 9.22 12.41
CA PHE A 144 -6.53 8.38 11.74
C PHE A 144 -7.18 7.25 10.95
N LEU A 145 -8.08 6.48 11.56
CA LEU A 145 -8.77 5.40 10.87
C LEU A 145 -9.50 5.91 9.63
N ILE A 146 -10.27 6.99 9.73
CA ILE A 146 -11.00 7.57 8.60
C ILE A 146 -10.03 8.03 7.51
N THR A 147 -8.98 8.76 7.87
CA THR A 147 -7.97 9.24 6.90
C THR A 147 -7.29 8.06 6.19
N ILE A 148 -6.90 7.01 6.93
CA ILE A 148 -6.31 5.78 6.39
C ILE A 148 -7.27 5.12 5.39
N TYR A 149 -8.55 4.97 5.73
CA TYR A 149 -9.53 4.33 4.85
C TYR A 149 -9.79 5.15 3.58
N VAL A 150 -10.14 6.43 3.73
CA VAL A 150 -10.47 7.30 2.59
C VAL A 150 -9.27 7.41 1.66
N PHE A 151 -8.11 7.74 2.22
CA PHE A 151 -6.90 7.93 1.43
C PHE A 151 -6.42 6.63 0.79
N GLY A 152 -6.45 5.53 1.53
CA GLY A 152 -6.03 4.22 1.03
C GLY A 152 -6.84 3.79 -0.18
N ILE A 153 -8.16 3.93 -0.15
CA ILE A 153 -9.05 3.54 -1.26
C ILE A 153 -8.67 4.29 -2.54
N PHE A 154 -8.52 5.62 -2.47
CA PHE A 154 -8.17 6.42 -3.64
C PHE A 154 -6.74 6.14 -4.13
N LEU A 155 -5.78 6.06 -3.20
CA LEU A 155 -4.38 5.90 -3.55
C LEU A 155 -4.11 4.54 -4.19
N TYR A 156 -4.60 3.44 -3.61
CA TYR A 156 -4.35 2.11 -4.16
C TYR A 156 -5.06 1.88 -5.50
N GLY A 157 -6.26 2.44 -5.69
CA GLY A 157 -6.91 2.44 -7.00
C GLY A 157 -6.11 3.21 -8.06
N TYR A 158 -5.58 4.38 -7.69
CA TYR A 158 -4.72 5.18 -8.58
C TYR A 158 -3.40 4.45 -8.91
N THR A 159 -2.70 3.93 -7.90
CA THR A 159 -1.43 3.24 -8.08
C THR A 159 -1.59 1.98 -8.94
N GLY A 160 -2.62 1.16 -8.68
CA GLY A 160 -2.89 -0.04 -9.51
C GLY A 160 -3.15 0.30 -10.97
N LYS A 161 -3.90 1.38 -11.23
CA LYS A 161 -4.09 1.89 -12.60
C LYS A 161 -2.77 2.38 -13.22
N LYS A 162 -1.99 3.19 -12.49
CA LYS A 162 -0.72 3.76 -12.96
C LYS A 162 0.27 2.65 -13.32
N ASP A 163 0.39 1.63 -12.47
CA ASP A 163 1.33 0.52 -12.68
C ASP A 163 0.93 -0.34 -13.89
N ALA A 164 -0.37 -0.60 -14.08
CA ALA A 164 -0.86 -1.30 -15.27
C ALA A 164 -0.57 -0.54 -16.57
N LEU A 165 -0.83 0.77 -16.59
CA LEU A 165 -0.55 1.62 -17.76
C LEU A 165 0.96 1.71 -18.04
N SER A 166 1.78 1.90 -17.00
CA SER A 166 3.24 1.89 -17.12
C SER A 166 3.78 0.57 -17.68
N LEU A 167 3.17 -0.57 -17.31
CA LEU A 167 3.54 -1.88 -17.83
C LEU A 167 3.34 -1.96 -19.36
N ILE A 168 2.24 -1.40 -19.87
CA ILE A 168 1.89 -1.35 -21.30
C ILE A 168 2.75 -0.32 -22.06
N GLU A 169 2.95 0.87 -21.50
CA GLU A 169 3.73 1.96 -22.10
C GLU A 169 5.19 1.58 -22.22
N ASN A 170 5.79 1.06 -21.15
CA ASN A 170 7.18 0.62 -21.10
C ASN A 170 7.33 -0.85 -21.52
N TYR A 171 6.57 -1.29 -22.53
CA TYR A 171 6.64 -2.67 -23.01
C TYR A 171 8.01 -2.97 -23.61
N GLN A 172 8.67 -3.96 -23.03
CA GLN A 172 9.87 -4.58 -23.56
C GLN A 172 9.76 -6.06 -23.22
N GLU A 173 10.06 -6.92 -24.20
CA GLU A 173 10.03 -8.36 -23.98
C GLU A 173 11.09 -8.76 -22.95
N ASP A 174 10.65 -9.38 -21.87
CA ASP A 174 11.50 -9.85 -20.76
C ASP A 174 11.34 -11.35 -20.49
N CYS A 175 10.47 -12.02 -21.25
CA CYS A 175 10.24 -13.46 -21.13
C CYS A 175 9.92 -14.12 -22.47
N ARG A 176 10.26 -15.40 -22.53
CA ARG A 176 9.92 -16.33 -23.60
C ARG A 176 9.39 -17.62 -23.00
N ILE A 177 8.20 -18.03 -23.44
CA ILE A 177 7.58 -19.30 -23.08
C ILE A 177 7.62 -20.23 -24.27
N VAL A 178 8.19 -21.41 -24.08
CA VAL A 178 8.10 -22.52 -25.04
C VAL A 178 6.97 -23.43 -24.58
N LEU A 179 5.96 -23.59 -25.41
CA LEU A 179 4.83 -24.48 -25.17
C LEU A 179 5.20 -25.94 -25.50
N LYS A 180 4.42 -26.91 -24.98
CA LYS A 180 4.64 -28.35 -25.24
C LYS A 180 4.56 -28.73 -26.72
N ASN A 181 3.79 -27.98 -27.51
CA ASN A 181 3.71 -28.14 -28.96
C ASN A 181 4.90 -27.50 -29.71
N LYS A 182 5.87 -26.93 -28.98
CA LYS A 182 7.05 -26.18 -29.47
C LYS A 182 6.75 -24.79 -30.03
N ASP A 183 5.53 -24.30 -29.92
CA ASP A 183 5.24 -22.90 -30.21
C ASP A 183 5.90 -22.00 -29.15
N GLU A 184 6.35 -20.83 -29.57
CA GLU A 184 7.00 -19.86 -28.69
C GLU A 184 6.13 -18.62 -28.54
N ILE A 185 5.98 -18.15 -27.30
CA ILE A 185 5.32 -16.89 -26.96
C ILE A 185 6.37 -15.99 -26.31
N THR A 186 6.67 -14.86 -26.94
CA THR A 186 7.52 -13.82 -26.38
C THR A 186 6.66 -12.68 -25.84
N GLY A 187 7.11 -12.06 -24.76
CA GLY A 187 6.36 -10.96 -24.20
C GLY A 187 6.93 -10.41 -22.91
N LYS A 188 6.13 -9.59 -22.25
CA LYS A 188 6.42 -9.00 -20.94
C LYS A 188 5.66 -9.74 -19.85
N PHE A 189 6.38 -10.31 -18.89
CA PHE A 189 5.81 -11.01 -17.76
C PHE A 189 5.01 -10.06 -16.88
N ILE A 190 3.78 -10.44 -16.54
CA ILE A 190 2.93 -9.69 -15.63
C ILE A 190 3.02 -10.31 -14.23
N ILE A 191 2.57 -11.57 -14.13
CA ILE A 191 2.49 -12.31 -12.88
C ILE A 191 2.28 -13.80 -13.15
N HIS A 192 2.77 -14.64 -12.24
CA HIS A 192 2.40 -16.04 -12.12
C HIS A 192 1.43 -16.20 -10.96
N ASN A 193 0.25 -16.78 -11.19
CA ASN A 193 -0.78 -16.95 -10.17
C ASN A 193 -1.37 -18.36 -10.19
N GLY A 194 -1.14 -19.11 -9.12
CA GLY A 194 -1.53 -20.51 -9.06
C GLY A 194 -0.83 -21.29 -10.18
N ASN A 195 -1.61 -21.89 -11.07
CA ASN A 195 -1.15 -22.65 -12.22
C ASN A 195 -1.20 -21.86 -13.55
N LYS A 196 -1.22 -20.53 -13.50
CA LYS A 196 -1.35 -19.66 -14.68
C LYS A 196 -0.30 -18.58 -14.74
N ILE A 197 0.30 -18.40 -15.90
CA ILE A 197 1.19 -17.28 -16.22
C ILE A 197 0.45 -16.27 -17.09
N PHE A 198 0.55 -14.99 -16.71
CA PHE A 198 -0.01 -13.86 -17.44
C PHE A 198 1.12 -13.08 -18.11
N ILE A 199 1.05 -12.92 -19.43
CA ILE A 199 2.06 -12.22 -20.24
C ILE A 199 1.36 -11.21 -21.13
N ILE A 200 1.95 -10.02 -21.29
CA ILE A 200 1.60 -9.14 -22.40
C ILE A 200 2.39 -9.59 -23.62
N SER A 201 1.71 -9.94 -24.71
CA SER A 201 2.32 -10.28 -25.99
C SER A 201 1.88 -9.27 -27.04
N GLU A 202 2.78 -8.92 -27.95
CA GLU A 202 2.46 -8.12 -29.13
C GLU A 202 2.04 -9.05 -30.27
N LEU A 203 0.79 -8.92 -30.73
CA LEU A 203 0.25 -9.69 -31.86
C LEU A 203 0.60 -9.01 -33.19
N TYR A 204 0.37 -9.71 -34.31
CA TYR A 204 0.67 -9.32 -35.70
C TYR A 204 0.15 -7.95 -36.19
N ASN A 205 -0.50 -7.14 -35.34
CA ASN A 205 -1.00 -5.79 -35.64
C ASN A 205 -0.50 -4.72 -34.65
N CYS A 206 0.67 -4.92 -34.02
CA CYS A 206 1.19 -4.08 -32.94
C CYS A 206 0.23 -3.94 -31.73
N LYS A 207 -0.74 -4.86 -31.63
CA LYS A 207 -1.72 -4.85 -30.56
C LYS A 207 -1.18 -5.66 -29.40
N LYS A 208 -0.99 -4.99 -28.27
CA LYS A 208 -0.58 -5.62 -27.01
C LYS A 208 -1.80 -6.22 -26.34
N GLU A 209 -1.80 -7.54 -26.15
CA GLU A 209 -2.86 -8.26 -25.47
C GLU A 209 -2.29 -9.14 -24.37
N VAL A 210 -3.09 -9.39 -23.33
CA VAL A 210 -2.70 -10.34 -22.29
C VAL A 210 -3.01 -11.75 -22.75
N VAL A 211 -1.98 -12.57 -22.82
CA VAL A 211 -2.08 -14.02 -23.03
C VAL A 211 -1.97 -14.70 -21.67
N ILE A 212 -2.89 -15.64 -21.44
CA ILE A 212 -2.95 -16.45 -20.22
C ILE A 212 -2.57 -17.87 -20.61
N ILE A 213 -1.54 -18.43 -19.98
CA ILE A 213 -1.00 -19.76 -20.28
C ILE A 213 -1.04 -20.59 -19.00
N ASN A 214 -1.53 -21.82 -19.08
CA ASN A 214 -1.52 -22.72 -17.93
C ASN A 214 -0.15 -23.41 -17.79
N ASP A 215 0.30 -23.67 -16.57
CA ASP A 215 1.60 -24.29 -16.29
C ASP A 215 1.76 -25.66 -16.97
N ASP A 216 0.66 -26.39 -17.15
CA ASP A 216 0.64 -27.69 -17.83
C ASP A 216 0.81 -27.58 -19.35
N GLU A 217 0.71 -26.39 -19.94
CA GLU A 217 0.98 -26.15 -21.36
C GLU A 217 2.44 -25.77 -21.61
N ILE A 218 3.18 -25.42 -20.56
CA ILE A 218 4.55 -24.91 -20.62
C ILE A 218 5.57 -26.05 -20.65
N LEU A 219 6.46 -26.00 -21.63
CA LEU A 219 7.66 -26.84 -21.68
C LEU A 219 8.85 -26.15 -21.01
N GLN A 220 9.03 -24.86 -21.27
CA GLN A 220 10.15 -24.08 -20.74
C GLN A 220 9.78 -22.61 -20.57
N PHE A 221 10.11 -22.04 -19.41
CA PHE A 221 10.00 -20.60 -19.13
C PHE A 221 11.39 -19.98 -19.06
N ILE A 222 11.64 -18.97 -19.89
CA ILE A 222 12.94 -18.28 -19.98
C ILE A 222 12.71 -16.80 -19.70
N THR A 223 13.37 -16.27 -18.66
CA THR A 223 13.35 -14.84 -18.34
C THR A 223 14.68 -14.19 -18.74
N THR A 224 14.63 -13.04 -19.39
CA THR A 224 15.80 -12.20 -19.70
C THR A 224 16.07 -11.14 -18.63
N LEU A 225 15.38 -11.20 -17.49
CA LEU A 225 15.63 -10.36 -16.31
C LEU A 225 17.11 -10.50 -15.89
N LYS A 226 17.90 -9.48 -16.21
CA LYS A 226 19.23 -9.22 -15.64
C LYS A 226 19.09 -8.46 -14.33
#